data_AF-A0A9E1S6R6-F1
#
_entry.id   AF-A0A9E1S6R6-F1
#
_cell.length_a   1.000
_cell.length_b   1.000
_cell.length_c   1.000
_cell.angle_alpha   90.00
_cell.angle_beta   90.00
_cell.angle_gamma   90.00
#
_symmetry.space_group_name_H-M   'P 1'
#
loop_
_entity.id
_entity.type
_entity.pdbx_description
1 polymer ?
#
loop_
_entity_poly.entity_id
_entity_poly.type
_entity_poly.pdbx_seq_one_letter_code
_entity_poly.pdbx_strand_id
1 'polypeptide(L)'
;DYYAANVEALVQDKCIVCHRTGGQAASSGVDLLFTSSVASNHMAFDSYVNTPTQGARASRVLSKITGALGHGGGRVIVPGSSNYDSFESYVELLNPPDEPANDAIFRVSLEEPLANKAHTGVGNLRGWAVATGGIAKVTILIDGVVFSDAPYGGARGDVGGAFPDVPNSNYSGFSSAFNYSALEAGPHTITAVAYTPDGATQESSAAFEVVRFDSSFITGDDAVNLNNASCMVEADQISIVDATVDGAILDLLLKWRTAEQGFEIVEIR
;
A
#
# COMPACT_ATOMS: atom_id res chain seq x y z
N ASP A 1 31.86 8.46 7.95
CA ASP A 1 31.57 7.12 8.48
C ASP A 1 31.94 7.11 9.95
N TYR A 2 30.97 6.93 10.85
CA TYR A 2 31.18 6.94 12.31
C TYR A 2 32.11 5.80 12.75
N TYR A 3 31.98 4.63 12.10
CA TYR A 3 32.80 3.46 12.41
C TYR A 3 34.30 3.73 12.20
N ALA A 4 34.65 4.23 11.01
CA ALA A 4 36.02 4.52 10.64
C ALA A 4 36.68 5.55 11.57
N ALA A 5 35.91 6.52 12.07
CA ALA A 5 36.41 7.59 12.92
C ALA A 5 36.56 7.20 14.39
N ASN A 6 35.69 6.33 14.92
CA ASN A 6 35.56 6.12 16.37
C ASN A 6 35.78 4.68 16.84
N VAL A 7 35.74 3.69 15.93
CA VAL A 7 35.66 2.26 16.30
C VAL A 7 36.78 1.44 15.68
N GLU A 8 37.10 1.67 14.40
CA GLU A 8 38.05 0.84 13.63
C GLU A 8 39.43 0.73 14.30
N ALA A 9 39.98 1.83 14.82
CA ALA A 9 41.29 1.81 15.48
C ALA A 9 41.34 0.82 16.66
N LEU A 10 40.25 0.72 17.42
CA LEU A 10 40.14 -0.21 18.54
C LEU A 10 39.96 -1.66 18.07
N VAL A 11 39.25 -1.85 16.96
CA VAL A 11 39.06 -3.16 16.33
C VAL A 11 40.41 -3.72 15.85
N GLN A 12 41.23 -2.88 15.22
CA GLN A 12 42.58 -3.24 14.78
C GLN A 12 43.56 -3.47 15.94
N ASP A 13 43.43 -2.71 17.03
CA ASP A 13 44.31 -2.86 18.20
C ASP A 13 43.99 -4.12 19.02
N LYS A 14 42.69 -4.38 19.26
CA LYS A 14 42.27 -5.36 20.28
C LYS A 14 41.52 -6.57 19.73
N CYS A 15 40.65 -6.38 18.75
CA CYS A 15 39.67 -7.40 18.36
C CYS A 15 40.23 -8.36 17.30
N ILE A 16 40.91 -7.82 16.28
CA ILE A 16 41.46 -8.60 15.16
C ILE A 16 42.49 -9.65 15.58
N VAL A 17 43.13 -9.46 16.74
CA VAL A 17 44.10 -10.41 17.31
C VAL A 17 43.51 -11.82 17.41
N CYS A 18 42.22 -11.92 17.76
CA CYS A 18 41.50 -13.19 17.91
C CYS A 18 40.44 -13.41 16.82
N HIS A 19 39.79 -12.34 16.37
CA HIS A 19 38.73 -12.35 15.36
C HIS A 19 39.30 -12.16 13.95
N ARG A 20 40.09 -13.13 13.49
CA ARG A 20 40.62 -13.20 12.12
C ARG A 20 40.64 -14.64 11.65
N THR A 21 40.75 -14.88 10.35
CA THR A 21 40.89 -16.24 9.80
C THR A 21 42.05 -16.98 10.47
N GLY A 22 41.78 -18.16 11.03
CA GLY A 22 42.76 -18.95 11.80
C GLY A 22 43.03 -18.44 13.22
N GLY A 23 42.35 -17.38 13.66
CA GLY A 23 42.39 -16.86 15.03
C GLY A 23 41.49 -17.65 15.99
N GLN A 24 41.74 -17.50 17.29
CA GLN A 24 41.07 -18.28 18.34
C GLN A 24 39.53 -18.14 18.34
N ALA A 25 39.01 -16.95 18.00
CA ALA A 25 37.57 -16.74 17.92
C ALA A 25 36.96 -17.43 16.69
N ALA A 26 37.67 -17.45 15.56
CA ALA A 26 37.22 -18.11 14.33
C ALA A 26 37.10 -19.63 14.52
N SER A 27 38.05 -20.25 15.23
CA SER A 27 38.03 -21.69 15.55
C SER A 27 36.90 -22.10 16.51
N SER A 28 36.26 -21.13 17.17
CA SER A 28 35.13 -21.35 18.08
C SER A 28 33.76 -21.21 17.38
N GLY A 29 33.73 -21.08 16.05
CA GLY A 29 32.50 -20.93 15.27
C GLY A 29 31.82 -19.56 15.39
N VAL A 30 32.60 -18.49 15.63
CA VAL A 30 32.08 -17.12 15.76
C VAL A 30 32.10 -16.40 14.41
N ASP A 31 30.94 -15.90 13.98
CA ASP A 31 30.71 -15.25 12.67
C ASP A 31 31.28 -13.82 12.51
N LEU A 32 32.09 -13.33 13.45
CA LEU A 32 32.63 -11.98 13.40
C LEU A 32 34.14 -12.03 13.15
N LEU A 33 34.55 -11.77 11.91
CA LEU A 33 35.93 -11.79 11.45
C LEU A 33 36.35 -10.44 10.90
N PHE A 34 37.52 -9.96 11.34
CA PHE A 34 38.12 -8.71 10.92
C PHE A 34 39.32 -8.93 10.01
N THR A 35 39.55 -7.93 9.17
CA THR A 35 40.60 -7.81 8.17
C THR A 35 41.26 -6.44 8.31
N SER A 36 42.24 -6.10 7.46
CA SER A 36 42.79 -4.73 7.39
C SER A 36 41.88 -3.72 6.67
N SER A 37 40.73 -4.17 6.13
CA SER A 37 39.79 -3.31 5.41
C SER A 37 38.72 -2.76 6.36
N VAL A 38 38.74 -1.44 6.55
CA VAL A 38 37.75 -0.71 7.36
C VAL A 38 36.32 -1.01 6.90
N ALA A 39 36.07 -0.97 5.58
CA ALA A 39 34.75 -1.22 5.02
C ALA A 39 34.28 -2.66 5.28
N SER A 40 35.19 -3.64 5.15
CA SER A 40 34.86 -5.05 5.39
C SER A 40 34.56 -5.31 6.86
N ASN A 41 35.28 -4.66 7.78
CA ASN A 41 35.05 -4.82 9.21
C ASN A 41 33.73 -4.17 9.65
N HIS A 42 33.40 -3.00 9.09
CA HIS A 42 32.10 -2.37 9.30
C HIS A 42 30.96 -3.31 8.86
N MET A 43 31.02 -3.83 7.63
CA MET A 43 30.01 -4.77 7.12
C MET A 43 29.89 -6.04 7.98
N ALA A 44 31.01 -6.56 8.49
CA ALA A 44 31.00 -7.71 9.38
C ALA A 44 30.29 -7.41 10.72
N PHE A 45 30.51 -6.24 11.31
CA PHE A 45 29.79 -5.80 12.51
C PHE A 45 28.29 -5.62 12.26
N ASP A 46 27.93 -4.93 11.17
CA ASP A 46 26.54 -4.70 10.80
C ASP A 46 25.78 -6.02 10.62
N SER A 47 26.31 -6.92 9.79
CA SER A 47 25.74 -8.25 9.57
C SER A 47 25.63 -9.05 10.86
N TYR A 48 26.65 -9.01 11.73
CA TYR A 48 26.63 -9.75 12.99
C TYR A 48 25.57 -9.20 13.96
N VAL A 49 25.52 -7.87 14.15
CA VAL A 49 24.58 -7.23 15.09
C VAL A 49 23.13 -7.49 14.65
N ASN A 50 22.87 -7.47 13.35
CA ASN A 50 21.54 -7.51 12.75
C ASN A 50 21.09 -8.92 12.27
N THR A 51 21.72 -10.00 12.75
CA THR A 51 21.34 -11.39 12.40
C THR A 51 20.93 -12.21 13.64
N PRO A 52 19.78 -12.93 13.64
CA PRO A 52 18.86 -13.15 12.51
C PRO A 52 17.87 -12.00 12.24
N THR A 53 17.79 -11.03 13.14
CA THR A 53 16.92 -9.85 13.02
C THR A 53 17.70 -8.60 13.41
N GLN A 54 17.19 -7.43 13.02
CA GLN A 54 17.73 -6.13 13.43
C GLN A 54 17.96 -6.08 14.95
N GLY A 55 19.15 -5.65 15.36
CA GLY A 55 19.55 -5.53 16.76
C GLY A 55 19.73 -6.83 17.54
N ALA A 56 19.50 -8.00 16.95
CA ALA A 56 19.45 -9.29 17.66
C ALA A 56 20.69 -9.58 18.51
N ARG A 57 21.87 -9.06 18.12
CA ARG A 57 23.13 -9.26 18.85
C ARG A 57 23.72 -7.97 19.43
N ALA A 58 23.02 -6.85 19.40
CA ALA A 58 23.49 -5.56 19.93
C ALA A 58 23.97 -5.66 21.39
N SER A 59 23.09 -6.09 22.31
CA SER A 59 23.43 -6.25 23.74
C SER A 59 24.49 -7.32 23.98
N ARG A 60 24.57 -8.33 23.09
CA ARG A 60 25.59 -9.38 23.16
C ARG A 60 26.97 -8.82 22.87
N VAL A 61 27.13 -7.93 21.88
CA VAL A 61 28.41 -7.28 21.58
C VAL A 61 28.89 -6.48 22.79
N LEU A 62 28.05 -5.58 23.32
CA LEU A 62 28.39 -4.72 24.47
C LEU A 62 28.72 -5.54 25.74
N SER A 63 27.99 -6.63 25.98
CA SER A 63 28.23 -7.49 27.13
C SER A 63 29.46 -8.40 26.98
N LYS A 64 29.85 -8.75 25.75
CA LYS A 64 31.06 -9.57 25.51
C LYS A 64 32.32 -8.71 25.62
N ILE A 65 32.37 -7.52 25.02
CA ILE A 65 33.57 -6.65 25.06
C ILE A 65 33.93 -6.23 26.48
N THR A 66 32.93 -6.11 27.37
CA THR A 66 33.12 -5.80 28.80
C THR A 66 33.45 -7.01 29.67
N GLY A 67 33.39 -8.22 29.12
CA GLY A 67 33.60 -9.49 29.83
C GLY A 67 32.38 -9.97 30.63
N ALA A 68 31.27 -9.24 30.65
CA ALA A 68 30.06 -9.59 31.40
C ALA A 68 29.42 -10.92 30.96
N LEU A 69 29.47 -11.24 29.66
CA LEU A 69 29.02 -12.53 29.12
C LEU A 69 30.13 -13.56 28.91
N GLY A 70 31.31 -13.34 29.50
CA GLY A 70 32.50 -14.16 29.28
C GLY A 70 32.99 -14.06 27.82
N HIS A 71 34.10 -13.37 27.62
CA HIS A 71 34.79 -13.33 26.32
C HIS A 71 36.07 -14.14 26.48
N GLY A 72 36.36 -15.10 25.60
CA GLY A 72 37.39 -16.13 25.83
C GLY A 72 38.80 -15.62 26.18
N GLY A 73 39.09 -14.32 25.93
CA GLY A 73 40.31 -13.62 26.33
C GLY A 73 40.16 -12.64 27.50
N GLY A 74 39.06 -12.70 28.25
CA GLY A 74 38.74 -11.76 29.32
C GLY A 74 38.15 -10.43 28.81
N ARG A 75 38.17 -9.41 29.68
CA ARG A 75 37.64 -8.07 29.38
C ARG A 75 38.50 -7.36 28.34
N VAL A 76 37.87 -6.87 27.27
CA VAL A 76 38.53 -6.14 26.18
C VAL A 76 38.44 -4.63 26.38
N ILE A 77 37.28 -4.16 26.83
CA ILE A 77 36.96 -2.75 27.04
C ILE A 77 36.41 -2.56 28.45
N VAL A 78 36.81 -1.47 29.12
CA VAL A 78 36.32 -1.12 30.46
C VAL A 78 34.96 -0.42 30.33
N PRO A 79 33.90 -0.86 31.04
CA PRO A 79 32.62 -0.16 31.07
C PRO A 79 32.78 1.32 31.46
N GLY A 80 32.08 2.22 30.79
CA GLY A 80 32.12 3.68 31.04
C GLY A 80 33.44 4.37 30.63
N SER A 81 34.27 3.72 29.82
CA SER A 81 35.40 4.37 29.14
C SER A 81 34.94 5.04 27.84
N SER A 82 35.68 6.03 27.33
CA SER A 82 35.38 6.66 26.04
C SER A 82 35.30 5.67 24.87
N ASN A 83 36.06 4.57 24.96
CA ASN A 83 36.02 3.48 23.99
C ASN A 83 34.72 2.65 24.11
N TYR A 84 34.20 2.50 25.32
CA TYR A 84 32.89 1.87 25.54
C TYR A 84 31.77 2.76 25.01
N ASP A 85 31.78 4.05 25.34
CA ASP A 85 30.77 5.01 24.89
C ASP A 85 30.73 5.09 23.36
N SER A 86 31.90 5.10 22.70
CA SER A 86 32.01 5.07 21.24
C SER A 86 31.44 3.78 20.64
N PHE A 87 31.57 2.64 21.33
CA PHE A 87 30.99 1.37 20.91
C PHE A 87 29.49 1.31 21.15
N GLU A 88 29.00 1.89 22.24
CA GLU A 88 27.57 1.99 22.55
C GLU A 88 26.86 2.82 21.48
N SER A 89 27.34 4.03 21.21
CA SER A 89 26.83 4.88 20.12
C SER A 89 26.94 4.22 18.75
N TYR A 90 28.02 3.47 18.48
CA TYR A 90 28.14 2.75 17.21
C TYR A 90 27.11 1.61 17.08
N VAL A 91 26.90 0.82 18.14
CA VAL A 91 25.91 -0.26 18.13
C VAL A 91 24.48 0.28 18.00
N GLU A 92 24.19 1.44 18.60
CA GLU A 92 22.93 2.18 18.38
C GLU A 92 22.78 2.65 16.92
N LEU A 93 23.87 3.05 16.26
CA LEU A 93 23.83 3.44 14.85
C LEU A 93 23.69 2.25 13.89
N LEU A 94 24.23 1.08 14.25
CA LEU A 94 24.04 -0.17 13.49
C LEU A 94 22.64 -0.75 13.65
N ASN A 95 22.05 -0.53 14.81
CA ASN A 95 20.68 -0.93 15.13
C ASN A 95 19.93 0.35 15.54
N PRO A 96 19.61 1.24 14.58
CA PRO A 96 18.74 2.35 14.90
C PRO A 96 17.48 1.75 15.54
N PRO A 97 16.93 2.37 16.61
CA PRO A 97 15.68 1.90 17.18
C PRO A 97 14.74 1.67 16.01
N ASP A 98 14.09 0.50 15.97
CA ASP A 98 13.05 0.25 15.00
C ASP A 98 12.20 1.51 14.96
N GLU A 99 12.19 2.24 13.83
CA GLU A 99 10.99 3.00 13.47
C GLU A 99 9.89 1.96 13.68
N PRO A 100 8.99 2.17 14.67
CA PRO A 100 8.17 1.10 15.20
C PRO A 100 7.56 0.38 14.02
N ALA A 101 7.77 -0.94 13.95
CA ALA A 101 7.28 -1.77 12.86
C ALA A 101 5.87 -1.29 12.50
N ASN A 102 5.73 -0.77 11.29
CA ASN A 102 4.75 0.24 10.95
C ASN A 102 3.31 -0.23 11.21
N ASP A 103 2.77 0.11 12.39
CA ASP A 103 1.33 0.15 12.65
C ASP A 103 0.65 1.30 11.89
N ALA A 104 1.37 2.04 11.00
CA ALA A 104 0.68 2.94 10.09
C ALA A 104 -0.22 2.14 9.17
N ILE A 105 -1.50 2.23 9.48
CA ILE A 105 -2.58 1.85 8.62
C ILE A 105 -2.48 2.77 7.41
N PHE A 106 -2.48 2.18 6.23
CA PHE A 106 -2.76 2.87 4.98
C PHE A 106 -3.58 1.92 4.11
N ARG A 107 -4.84 2.26 3.88
CA ARG A 107 -5.82 1.46 3.14
C ARG A 107 -6.60 2.36 2.20
N VAL A 108 -6.96 1.82 1.05
CA VAL A 108 -7.92 2.40 0.11
C VAL A 108 -8.80 1.28 -0.39
N SER A 109 -10.08 1.58 -0.58
CA SER A 109 -11.04 0.67 -1.17
C SER A 109 -11.91 1.44 -2.14
N LEU A 110 -11.88 1.02 -3.41
CA LEU A 110 -12.87 1.39 -4.40
C LEU A 110 -14.09 0.50 -4.22
N GLU A 111 -15.27 1.11 -4.08
CA GLU A 111 -16.53 0.39 -3.85
C GLU A 111 -17.46 0.48 -5.05
N GLU A 112 -17.39 1.58 -5.82
CA GLU A 112 -18.03 1.70 -7.12
C GLU A 112 -17.05 2.30 -8.14
N PRO A 113 -17.03 1.80 -9.38
CA PRO A 113 -17.87 0.73 -9.93
C PRO A 113 -17.57 -0.67 -9.36
N LEU A 114 -18.60 -1.50 -9.21
CA LEU A 114 -18.44 -2.92 -8.88
C LEU A 114 -17.65 -3.66 -9.97
N ALA A 115 -16.68 -4.48 -9.53
CA ALA A 115 -15.86 -5.29 -10.41
C ALA A 115 -16.67 -6.35 -11.18
N ASN A 116 -16.31 -6.55 -12.45
CA ASN A 116 -16.89 -7.51 -13.38
C ASN A 116 -18.40 -7.33 -13.57
N LYS A 117 -18.87 -6.08 -13.56
CA LYS A 117 -20.25 -5.71 -13.85
C LYS A 117 -20.32 -4.76 -15.03
N ALA A 118 -21.45 -4.79 -15.73
CA ALA A 118 -21.79 -3.77 -16.70
C ALA A 118 -22.09 -2.45 -15.97
N HIS A 119 -21.67 -1.34 -16.55
CA HIS A 119 -22.00 0.02 -16.14
C HIS A 119 -22.39 0.86 -17.35
N THR A 120 -23.36 1.76 -17.17
CA THR A 120 -23.87 2.63 -18.24
C THR A 120 -24.22 4.02 -17.74
N GLY A 121 -24.31 5.00 -18.65
CA GLY A 121 -24.80 6.34 -18.37
C GLY A 121 -23.99 7.08 -17.31
N VAL A 122 -24.68 7.86 -16.48
CA VAL A 122 -24.08 8.57 -15.34
C VAL A 122 -24.39 7.79 -14.07
N GLY A 123 -23.34 7.28 -13.43
CA GLY A 123 -23.44 6.53 -12.17
C GLY A 123 -22.50 7.08 -11.11
N ASN A 124 -22.44 6.38 -9.97
CA ASN A 124 -21.60 6.79 -8.86
C ASN A 124 -20.22 6.15 -8.95
N LEU A 125 -19.18 6.92 -8.68
CA LEU A 125 -17.85 6.47 -8.33
C LEU A 125 -17.65 6.76 -6.85
N ARG A 126 -17.27 5.76 -6.04
CA ARG A 126 -17.08 5.98 -4.61
C ARG A 126 -16.17 4.95 -3.96
N GLY A 127 -15.70 5.30 -2.78
CA GLY A 127 -14.95 4.43 -1.91
C GLY A 127 -14.51 5.13 -0.64
N TRP A 128 -13.48 4.61 0.00
CA TRP A 128 -12.86 5.22 1.16
C TRP A 128 -11.34 5.02 1.16
N ALA A 129 -10.63 5.91 1.84
CA ALA A 129 -9.20 5.77 2.11
C ALA A 129 -8.87 6.27 3.52
N VAL A 130 -7.99 5.59 4.23
CA VAL A 130 -7.52 5.97 5.56
C VAL A 130 -6.02 5.77 5.65
N ALA A 131 -5.33 6.69 6.33
CA ALA A 131 -3.95 6.49 6.72
C ALA A 131 -3.66 7.10 8.09
N THR A 132 -2.76 6.49 8.86
CA THR A 132 -2.32 7.04 10.16
C THR A 132 -1.73 8.45 9.99
N GLY A 133 -1.00 8.70 8.89
CA GLY A 133 -0.49 10.03 8.52
C GLY A 133 -1.51 10.94 7.82
N GLY A 134 -2.76 10.49 7.66
CA GLY A 134 -3.81 11.17 6.91
C GLY A 134 -3.73 10.94 5.40
N ILE A 135 -4.81 11.28 4.69
CA ILE A 135 -4.89 11.24 3.24
C ILE A 135 -4.80 12.67 2.70
N ALA A 136 -3.85 12.91 1.81
CA ALA A 136 -3.68 14.19 1.11
C ALA A 136 -4.64 14.32 -0.07
N LYS A 137 -4.82 13.25 -0.85
CA LYS A 137 -5.76 13.20 -1.99
C LYS A 137 -6.04 11.76 -2.43
N VAL A 138 -7.10 11.60 -3.23
CA VAL A 138 -7.39 10.37 -3.98
C VAL A 138 -7.49 10.72 -5.46
N THR A 139 -6.65 10.12 -6.29
CA THR A 139 -6.65 10.31 -7.75
C THR A 139 -7.28 9.11 -8.42
N ILE A 140 -8.16 9.36 -9.38
CA ILE A 140 -8.82 8.34 -10.21
C ILE A 140 -8.07 8.20 -11.53
N LEU A 141 -7.76 6.96 -11.89
CA LEU A 141 -7.21 6.58 -13.18
C LEU A 141 -8.23 5.73 -13.93
N ILE A 142 -8.34 5.94 -15.23
CA ILE A 142 -9.10 5.09 -16.17
C ILE A 142 -8.09 4.48 -17.13
N ASP A 143 -8.06 3.16 -17.21
CA ASP A 143 -7.13 2.37 -18.02
C ASP A 143 -5.65 2.76 -17.81
N GLY A 144 -5.31 3.08 -16.55
CA GLY A 144 -3.97 3.51 -16.13
C GLY A 144 -3.64 4.97 -16.42
N VAL A 145 -4.56 5.75 -17.00
CA VAL A 145 -4.38 7.18 -17.30
C VAL A 145 -5.09 8.02 -16.24
N VAL A 146 -4.41 9.03 -15.70
CA VAL A 146 -5.01 9.97 -14.73
C VAL A 146 -6.22 10.67 -15.34
N PHE A 147 -7.37 10.52 -14.69
CA PHE A 147 -8.62 11.16 -15.07
C PHE A 147 -8.87 12.42 -14.25
N SER A 148 -8.97 12.30 -12.92
CA SER A 148 -9.20 13.44 -12.02
C SER A 148 -8.89 13.09 -10.56
N ASP A 149 -8.75 14.10 -9.70
CA ASP A 149 -8.81 13.90 -8.25
C ASP A 149 -10.28 13.78 -7.80
N ALA A 150 -10.57 12.83 -6.92
CA ALA A 150 -11.89 12.65 -6.32
C ALA A 150 -12.03 13.51 -5.05
N PRO A 151 -13.18 14.17 -4.83
CA PRO A 151 -13.48 14.82 -3.56
C PRO A 151 -13.37 13.82 -2.40
N TYR A 152 -12.61 14.17 -1.36
CA TYR A 152 -12.35 13.35 -0.18
C TYR A 152 -12.81 14.08 1.09
N GLY A 153 -13.21 13.34 2.12
CA GLY A 153 -13.75 13.90 3.37
C GLY A 153 -15.19 13.49 3.67
N GLY A 154 -15.78 12.58 2.89
CA GLY A 154 -17.15 12.12 3.05
C GLY A 154 -17.33 11.26 4.31
N ALA A 155 -18.50 11.34 4.95
CA ALA A 155 -18.78 10.61 6.17
C ALA A 155 -18.85 9.08 5.94
N ARG A 156 -18.13 8.33 6.78
CA ARG A 156 -18.00 6.86 6.77
C ARG A 156 -17.85 6.34 8.20
N GLY A 157 -18.96 6.30 8.93
CA GLY A 157 -18.98 5.82 10.31
C GLY A 157 -18.64 4.33 10.45
N ASP A 158 -18.92 3.54 9.42
CA ASP A 158 -18.51 2.14 9.32
C ASP A 158 -16.98 1.98 9.25
N VAL A 159 -16.31 2.82 8.45
CA VAL A 159 -14.85 2.87 8.38
C VAL A 159 -14.26 3.44 9.67
N GLY A 160 -14.90 4.47 10.24
CA GLY A 160 -14.52 5.01 11.54
C GLY A 160 -14.58 3.97 12.67
N GLY A 161 -15.59 3.11 12.66
CA GLY A 161 -15.70 1.99 13.61
C GLY A 161 -14.66 0.89 13.38
N ALA A 162 -14.26 0.64 12.13
CA ALA A 162 -13.23 -0.35 11.78
C ALA A 162 -11.80 0.14 12.05
N PHE A 163 -11.57 1.45 11.97
CA PHE A 163 -10.27 2.10 12.20
C PHE A 163 -10.38 3.23 13.24
N PRO A 164 -10.71 2.91 14.51
CA PRO A 164 -10.99 3.92 15.53
C PRO A 164 -9.77 4.75 15.93
N ASP A 165 -8.57 4.17 15.80
CA ASP A 165 -7.31 4.83 16.17
C ASP A 165 -6.71 5.66 15.03
N VAL A 166 -7.29 5.61 13.82
CA VAL A 166 -6.83 6.41 12.69
C VAL A 166 -7.53 7.78 12.70
N PRO A 167 -6.78 8.89 12.75
CA PRO A 167 -7.38 10.23 12.72
C PRO A 167 -8.30 10.43 11.52
N ASN A 168 -9.46 11.05 11.76
CA ASN A 168 -10.47 11.36 10.73
C ASN A 168 -11.02 10.16 9.94
N SER A 169 -10.90 8.92 10.45
CA SER A 169 -11.45 7.73 9.80
C SER A 169 -12.97 7.80 9.55
N ASN A 170 -13.70 8.55 10.36
CA ASN A 170 -15.13 8.86 10.16
C ASN A 170 -15.42 9.73 8.93
N TYR A 171 -14.42 10.39 8.35
CA TYR A 171 -14.54 11.27 7.17
C TYR A 171 -13.62 10.78 6.04
N SER A 172 -13.55 9.46 5.88
CA SER A 172 -12.61 8.78 4.96
C SER A 172 -13.17 8.57 3.55
N GLY A 173 -14.42 8.96 3.29
CA GLY A 173 -15.09 8.70 2.02
C GLY A 173 -14.60 9.60 0.89
N PHE A 174 -14.54 9.03 -0.30
CA PHE A 174 -14.48 9.79 -1.56
C PHE A 174 -15.64 9.41 -2.46
N SER A 175 -16.14 10.36 -3.25
CA SER A 175 -17.24 10.12 -4.19
C SER A 175 -17.30 11.16 -5.31
N SER A 176 -17.71 10.76 -6.50
CA SER A 176 -18.04 11.62 -7.63
C SER A 176 -19.10 10.98 -8.52
N ALA A 177 -19.91 11.78 -9.20
CA ALA A 177 -20.64 11.29 -10.36
C ALA A 177 -19.63 11.01 -11.50
N PHE A 178 -19.86 9.94 -12.25
CA PHE A 178 -19.03 9.55 -13.38
C PHE A 178 -19.90 9.14 -14.57
N ASN A 179 -19.58 9.65 -15.76
CA ASN A 179 -20.28 9.30 -17.00
C ASN A 179 -19.57 8.12 -17.67
N TYR A 180 -20.01 6.90 -17.38
CA TYR A 180 -19.51 5.65 -17.98
C TYR A 180 -19.73 5.63 -19.49
N SER A 181 -20.83 6.21 -19.99
CA SER A 181 -21.09 6.32 -21.44
C SER A 181 -20.18 7.31 -22.17
N ALA A 182 -19.28 8.00 -21.48
CA ALA A 182 -18.20 8.76 -22.12
C ALA A 182 -17.02 7.87 -22.55
N LEU A 183 -16.94 6.63 -22.04
CA LEU A 183 -15.96 5.62 -22.44
C LEU A 183 -16.49 4.83 -23.65
N GLU A 184 -15.60 4.15 -24.36
CA GLU A 184 -15.98 3.23 -25.43
C GLU A 184 -16.74 2.03 -24.86
N ALA A 185 -17.56 1.37 -25.69
CA ALA A 185 -18.18 0.11 -25.28
C ALA A 185 -17.11 -0.97 -25.13
N GLY A 186 -17.18 -1.78 -24.08
CA GLY A 186 -16.21 -2.83 -23.81
C GLY A 186 -15.58 -2.80 -22.42
N PRO A 187 -14.49 -3.56 -22.23
CA PRO A 187 -13.85 -3.70 -20.93
C PRO A 187 -12.98 -2.49 -20.60
N HIS A 188 -13.09 -2.01 -19.36
CA HIS A 188 -12.30 -0.92 -18.81
C HIS A 188 -11.79 -1.27 -17.41
N THR A 189 -10.73 -0.58 -16.97
CA THR A 189 -10.24 -0.64 -15.59
C THR A 189 -10.27 0.75 -14.98
N ILE A 190 -10.71 0.83 -13.73
CA ILE A 190 -10.64 2.03 -12.92
C ILE A 190 -9.80 1.78 -11.67
N THR A 191 -9.02 2.77 -11.27
CA THR A 191 -8.13 2.70 -10.11
C THR A 191 -8.26 3.96 -9.28
N ALA A 192 -8.52 3.80 -7.99
CA ALA A 192 -8.37 4.86 -7.00
C ALA A 192 -7.00 4.77 -6.34
N VAL A 193 -6.19 5.81 -6.48
CA VAL A 193 -4.86 5.95 -5.89
C VAL A 193 -4.94 6.96 -4.75
N ALA A 194 -4.82 6.50 -3.52
CA ALA A 194 -4.71 7.37 -2.36
C ALA A 194 -3.26 7.80 -2.16
N TYR A 195 -3.06 9.05 -1.76
CA TYR A 195 -1.75 9.63 -1.45
C TYR A 195 -1.75 10.13 -0.01
N THR A 196 -0.70 9.84 0.73
CA THR A 196 -0.42 10.45 2.05
C THR A 196 0.38 11.75 1.89
N PRO A 197 0.42 12.64 2.91
CA PRO A 197 1.18 13.89 2.85
C PRO A 197 2.69 13.74 2.62
N ASP A 198 3.28 12.61 3.02
CA ASP A 198 4.69 12.26 2.79
C ASP A 198 4.95 11.64 1.41
N GLY A 199 3.91 11.48 0.58
CA GLY A 199 4.00 11.02 -0.81
C GLY A 199 3.89 9.51 -1.00
N ALA A 200 3.65 8.72 0.06
CA ALA A 200 3.35 7.30 -0.12
C ALA A 200 1.99 7.10 -0.82
N THR A 201 1.85 5.98 -1.53
CA THR A 201 0.63 5.64 -2.29
C THR A 201 0.10 4.26 -1.95
N GLN A 202 -1.22 4.12 -2.08
CA GLN A 202 -1.94 2.84 -2.09
C GLN A 202 -3.04 2.88 -3.13
N GLU A 203 -3.38 1.73 -3.70
CA GLU A 203 -4.30 1.63 -4.83
C GLU A 203 -5.39 0.58 -4.63
N SER A 204 -6.57 0.84 -5.18
CA SER A 204 -7.67 -0.12 -5.29
C SER A 204 -8.31 0.00 -6.66
N SER A 205 -8.46 -1.14 -7.35
CA SER A 205 -8.89 -1.18 -8.74
C SER A 205 -10.09 -2.09 -8.95
N ALA A 206 -10.89 -1.77 -9.96
CA ALA A 206 -11.97 -2.61 -10.47
C ALA A 206 -11.94 -2.65 -12.00
N ALA A 207 -12.04 -3.85 -12.56
CA ALA A 207 -12.35 -4.03 -13.97
C ALA A 207 -13.86 -4.06 -14.15
N PHE A 208 -14.40 -3.45 -15.18
CA PHE A 208 -15.84 -3.38 -15.45
C PHE A 208 -16.10 -3.33 -16.96
N GLU A 209 -17.34 -3.58 -17.35
CA GLU A 209 -17.77 -3.52 -18.75
C GLU A 209 -18.60 -2.26 -18.96
N VAL A 210 -18.33 -1.49 -20.01
CA VAL A 210 -19.18 -0.38 -20.42
C VAL A 210 -20.18 -0.88 -21.44
N VAL A 211 -21.46 -0.75 -21.08
CA VAL A 211 -22.58 -0.98 -21.99
C VAL A 211 -23.20 0.39 -22.27
N ARG A 212 -23.30 0.77 -23.54
CA ARG A 212 -23.80 2.09 -23.92
C ARG A 212 -24.54 2.03 -25.24
N PHE A 213 -25.46 2.98 -25.41
CA PHE A 213 -25.99 3.30 -26.72
C PHE A 213 -24.88 3.90 -27.59
N ASP A 214 -25.04 3.82 -28.91
CA ASP A 214 -24.11 4.42 -29.87
C ASP A 214 -23.93 5.92 -29.59
N SER A 215 -25.06 6.62 -29.43
CA SER A 215 -25.08 8.01 -28.99
C SER A 215 -24.70 8.13 -27.52
N SER A 216 -23.65 8.92 -27.23
CA SER A 216 -23.20 9.21 -25.87
C SER A 216 -24.19 10.04 -25.04
N PHE A 217 -25.16 10.66 -25.71
CA PHE A 217 -26.26 11.39 -25.10
C PHE A 217 -27.46 11.39 -26.04
N ILE A 218 -28.61 10.88 -25.57
CA ILE A 218 -29.83 10.77 -26.37
C ILE A 218 -30.66 12.04 -26.19
N THR A 219 -30.99 12.72 -27.29
CA THR A 219 -31.77 13.97 -27.27
C THR A 219 -32.96 13.91 -28.21
N GLY A 220 -34.10 14.48 -27.81
CA GLY A 220 -35.32 14.57 -28.63
C GLY A 220 -36.52 13.99 -27.91
N ASP A 221 -37.69 14.60 -28.10
CA ASP A 221 -38.90 14.31 -27.33
C ASP A 221 -39.42 12.87 -27.51
N ASP A 222 -39.06 12.21 -28.61
CA ASP A 222 -39.44 10.81 -28.95
C ASP A 222 -38.21 9.92 -29.23
N ALA A 223 -37.02 10.32 -28.77
CA ALA A 223 -35.81 9.56 -29.01
C ALA A 223 -35.79 8.20 -28.29
N VAL A 224 -36.70 7.97 -27.34
CA VAL A 224 -36.94 6.67 -26.70
C VAL A 224 -38.42 6.31 -26.85
N ASN A 225 -38.72 5.23 -27.56
CA ASN A 225 -40.09 4.79 -27.84
C ASN A 225 -40.24 3.28 -27.65
N LEU A 226 -41.15 2.90 -26.74
CA LEU A 226 -41.42 1.51 -26.38
C LEU A 226 -42.79 1.01 -26.87
N ASN A 227 -43.53 1.79 -27.66
CA ASN A 227 -44.92 1.47 -28.04
C ASN A 227 -45.06 0.15 -28.80
N ASN A 228 -44.01 -0.27 -29.52
CA ASN A 228 -43.97 -1.52 -30.27
C ASN A 228 -43.13 -2.61 -29.57
N ALA A 229 -42.56 -2.31 -28.39
CA ALA A 229 -41.68 -3.22 -27.69
C ALA A 229 -42.48 -4.28 -26.92
N SER A 230 -41.87 -5.45 -26.73
CA SER A 230 -42.36 -6.46 -25.78
C SER A 230 -41.54 -6.43 -24.50
N CYS A 231 -42.16 -6.77 -23.37
CA CYS A 231 -41.52 -6.77 -22.05
C CYS A 231 -41.69 -8.12 -21.38
N MET A 232 -40.58 -8.68 -20.90
CA MET A 232 -40.53 -9.91 -20.11
C MET A 232 -39.84 -9.64 -18.77
N VAL A 233 -40.36 -10.22 -17.70
CA VAL A 233 -39.78 -10.10 -16.36
C VAL A 233 -39.48 -11.47 -15.80
N GLU A 234 -38.28 -11.64 -15.24
CA GLU A 234 -37.83 -12.88 -14.62
C GLU A 234 -36.90 -12.58 -13.45
N ALA A 235 -37.20 -13.12 -12.27
CA ALA A 235 -36.41 -12.93 -11.05
C ALA A 235 -36.07 -11.44 -10.78
N ASP A 236 -34.82 -11.06 -11.00
CA ASP A 236 -34.27 -9.73 -10.77
C ASP A 236 -34.00 -8.96 -12.07
N GLN A 237 -34.66 -9.33 -13.17
CA GLN A 237 -34.41 -8.81 -14.52
C GLN A 237 -35.70 -8.37 -15.25
N ILE A 238 -35.51 -7.38 -16.12
CA ILE A 238 -36.51 -6.87 -17.06
C ILE A 238 -35.87 -6.89 -18.45
N SER A 239 -36.45 -7.65 -19.37
CA SER A 239 -36.05 -7.67 -20.77
C SER A 239 -37.04 -6.86 -21.60
N ILE A 240 -36.54 -5.94 -22.41
CA ILE A 240 -37.33 -5.14 -23.35
C ILE A 240 -36.83 -5.47 -24.76
N VAL A 241 -37.69 -6.02 -25.60
CA VAL A 241 -37.36 -6.44 -26.97
C VAL A 241 -38.01 -5.50 -27.96
N ASP A 242 -37.30 -5.13 -29.02
CA ASP A 242 -37.72 -4.17 -30.06
C ASP A 242 -37.98 -2.74 -29.53
N ALA A 243 -37.19 -2.27 -28.56
CA ALA A 243 -37.22 -0.87 -28.12
C ALA A 243 -36.61 0.04 -29.18
N THR A 244 -37.27 1.15 -29.53
CA THR A 244 -36.66 2.15 -30.41
C THR A 244 -35.92 3.19 -29.58
N VAL A 245 -34.61 3.31 -29.76
CA VAL A 245 -33.76 4.30 -29.10
C VAL A 245 -32.88 4.99 -30.14
N ASP A 246 -33.01 6.32 -30.25
CA ASP A 246 -32.31 7.18 -31.21
C ASP A 246 -32.40 6.67 -32.67
N GLY A 247 -33.57 6.14 -33.03
CA GLY A 247 -33.85 5.57 -34.35
C GLY A 247 -33.37 4.14 -34.57
N ALA A 248 -32.58 3.57 -33.65
CA ALA A 248 -32.21 2.16 -33.65
C ALA A 248 -33.27 1.30 -32.95
N ILE A 249 -33.49 0.07 -33.43
CA ILE A 249 -34.30 -0.93 -32.73
C ILE A 249 -33.33 -1.83 -31.96
N LEU A 250 -33.53 -1.91 -30.64
CA LEU A 250 -32.60 -2.54 -29.70
C LEU A 250 -33.33 -3.46 -28.73
N ASP A 251 -32.62 -4.51 -28.30
CA ASP A 251 -33.00 -5.35 -27.18
C ASP A 251 -32.21 -4.95 -25.94
N LEU A 252 -32.91 -4.68 -24.85
CA LEU A 252 -32.35 -4.21 -23.58
C LEU A 252 -32.57 -5.26 -22.49
N LEU A 253 -31.52 -5.57 -21.74
CA LEU A 253 -31.64 -6.32 -20.48
C LEU A 253 -31.31 -5.40 -19.31
N LEU A 254 -32.26 -5.23 -18.40
CA LEU A 254 -32.07 -4.52 -17.15
C LEU A 254 -32.00 -5.51 -15.99
N LYS A 255 -31.15 -5.23 -15.00
CA LYS A 255 -30.97 -6.08 -13.81
C LYS A 255 -30.94 -5.26 -12.52
N TRP A 256 -31.54 -5.77 -11.45
CA TRP A 256 -31.50 -5.14 -10.13
C TRP A 256 -30.07 -5.05 -9.59
N ARG A 257 -29.70 -3.85 -9.16
CA ARG A 257 -28.41 -3.51 -8.55
C ARG A 257 -28.66 -2.99 -7.15
N THR A 258 -28.42 -3.85 -6.16
CA THR A 258 -28.58 -3.49 -4.74
C THR A 258 -27.73 -2.28 -4.34
N ALA A 259 -26.54 -2.10 -4.91
CA ALA A 259 -25.69 -0.97 -4.55
C ALA A 259 -26.25 0.39 -4.99
N GLU A 260 -27.06 0.40 -6.05
CA GLU A 260 -27.73 1.59 -6.59
C GLU A 260 -29.20 1.68 -6.17
N GLN A 261 -29.73 0.61 -5.56
CA GLN A 261 -31.15 0.45 -5.23
C GLN A 261 -32.05 0.66 -6.46
N GLY A 262 -31.60 0.18 -7.63
CA GLY A 262 -32.28 0.40 -8.92
C GLY A 262 -32.00 -0.70 -9.93
N PHE A 263 -32.66 -0.60 -11.09
CA PHE A 263 -32.37 -1.44 -12.25
C PHE A 263 -31.40 -0.72 -13.17
N GLU A 264 -30.39 -1.44 -13.65
CA GLU A 264 -29.39 -0.92 -14.59
C GLU A 264 -29.43 -1.72 -15.89
N ILE A 265 -29.23 -1.05 -17.03
CA ILE A 265 -29.08 -1.73 -18.32
C ILE A 265 -27.72 -2.45 -18.32
N VAL A 266 -27.76 -3.78 -18.39
CA VAL A 266 -26.58 -4.64 -18.38
C VAL A 266 -26.27 -5.24 -19.76
N GLU A 267 -27.20 -5.17 -20.71
CA GLU A 267 -26.98 -5.55 -22.11
C GLU A 267 -27.80 -4.64 -23.05
N ILE A 268 -27.21 -4.31 -24.21
CA ILE A 268 -27.85 -3.64 -25.35
C ILE A 268 -27.45 -4.44 -26.59
N ARG A 269 -28.42 -4.87 -27.41
CA ARG A 269 -28.20 -5.67 -28.63
C ARG A 269 -29.01 -5.14 -29.80
#